data_AF-A0AAE3VJ51-F1
#
_entry.id   AF-A0AAE3VJ51-F1
#
_cell.length_a   1.000
_cell.length_b   1.000
_cell.length_c   1.000
_cell.angle_alpha   90.00
_cell.angle_beta   90.00
_cell.angle_gamma   90.00
#
_symmetry.space_group_name_H-M   'P 1'
#
loop_
_entity.id
_entity.type
_entity.pdbx_description
1 polymer ?
#
loop_
_entity_poly.entity_id
_entity_poly.type
_entity_poly.pdbx_seq_one_letter_code
_entity_poly.pdbx_strand_id
1 'polypeptide(L)'
;MDKQDKQEPQELSSPYGALADFEREVILNKGTERPFTGKYYKSSEQGVYACRNCGAPLYSADDKFQSECGWPAFDDEIPGQVRRSRDADGRRVEITCVRCGGHLGHVFTGEAMTAKDTRHCVNSVSLVHEGADSVRIRRAVFAGGCFWGVETLLASQPGVLAAVSGYTGGALANPSYRQVCAGNTGHAEAVQVFYDPARTDFLSLCRYFLEIHDPTQFERQGPDIGSQYRSAIFYADEEQKRTAAALLSVLKKRGVAVQTALEPLGRFWNAETYHQDYYAKNGKQPYCHAWQQRFSNDEIVALAAELGLKSKTRAGGTGAETAKGETMSIYDYTVKTAAGEDESLGIYKGKVLLIVNVASKCGFTPQYQGLEELYKIYGERGLVVLGFPCNQFKSQEPGSDADIQEFCRLNYGVSFPVYAKIDVNGDSAHPLFKYLKEQKGGVLGRAIKWNFTKFLVGADGTVIDRYAPTTKPQDIAKDIEKALAAVVK
;
A
#
# COMPACT_ATOMS: atom_id res chain seq x y z
N MET A 1 -14.15 29.75 4.86
CA MET A 1 -13.21 30.12 3.78
C MET A 1 -11.95 29.31 4.01
N ASP A 2 -11.94 28.07 3.49
CA ASP A 2 -10.81 27.17 3.67
C ASP A 2 -9.62 27.67 2.86
N LYS A 3 -8.54 28.01 3.56
CA LYS A 3 -7.22 28.08 2.96
C LYS A 3 -6.80 26.64 2.63
N GLN A 4 -7.24 26.12 1.48
CA GLN A 4 -6.63 24.92 0.93
C GLN A 4 -5.16 25.24 0.65
N ASP A 5 -4.28 24.49 1.30
CA ASP A 5 -2.84 24.57 1.19
C ASP A 5 -2.44 24.55 -0.29
N LYS A 6 -2.02 25.70 -0.83
CA LYS A 6 -1.50 25.78 -2.20
C LYS A 6 -0.10 25.18 -2.17
N GLN A 7 -0.01 23.88 -2.42
CA GLN A 7 1.27 23.23 -2.64
C GLN A 7 1.93 23.84 -3.88
N GLU A 8 3.02 24.58 -3.68
CA GLU A 8 3.78 25.17 -4.80
C GLU A 8 4.38 24.05 -5.67
N PRO A 9 4.41 24.22 -7.01
CA PRO A 9 5.04 23.26 -7.90
C PRO A 9 6.51 23.10 -7.55
N GLN A 10 6.94 21.87 -7.29
CA GLN A 10 8.36 21.55 -7.06
C GLN A 10 8.90 20.77 -8.24
N GLU A 11 10.07 21.15 -8.75
CA GLU A 11 10.81 20.30 -9.67
C GLU A 11 11.30 19.08 -8.88
N LEU A 12 10.84 17.89 -9.28
CA LEU A 12 11.19 16.64 -8.64
C LEU A 12 12.20 15.88 -9.50
N SER A 13 12.85 14.89 -8.89
CA SER A 13 13.54 13.85 -9.66
C SER A 13 12.50 13.03 -10.42
N SER A 14 12.19 13.47 -11.64
CA SER A 14 11.16 12.85 -12.46
C SER A 14 11.61 11.47 -12.94
N PRO A 15 10.73 10.45 -12.93
CA PRO A 15 11.04 9.14 -13.51
C PRO A 15 11.36 9.21 -15.01
N TYR A 16 11.00 10.31 -15.68
CA TYR A 16 11.21 10.55 -17.12
C TYR A 16 12.44 11.41 -17.42
N GLY A 17 13.28 11.67 -16.41
CA GLY A 17 14.42 12.58 -16.52
C GLY A 17 14.02 14.05 -16.32
N ALA A 18 15.03 14.91 -16.25
CA ALA A 18 14.88 16.34 -15.99
C ALA A 18 13.89 17.01 -16.97
N LEU A 19 13.23 18.08 -16.50
CA LEU A 19 12.34 18.86 -17.32
C LEU A 19 13.14 19.76 -18.27
N ALA A 20 12.81 19.70 -19.56
CA ALA A 20 13.28 20.68 -20.54
C ALA A 20 12.78 22.09 -20.19
N ASP A 21 13.42 23.14 -20.71
CA ASP A 21 13.04 24.54 -20.40
C ASP A 21 11.55 24.81 -20.65
N PHE A 22 11.02 24.35 -21.78
CA PHE A 22 9.61 24.51 -22.10
C PHE A 22 8.68 23.71 -21.18
N GLU A 23 9.10 22.51 -20.77
CA GLU A 23 8.33 21.71 -19.81
C GLU A 23 8.30 22.40 -18.43
N ARG A 24 9.42 22.99 -17.98
CA ARG A 24 9.45 23.79 -16.75
C ARG A 24 8.52 24.99 -16.82
N GLU A 25 8.53 25.71 -17.94
CA GLU A 25 7.66 26.86 -18.13
C GLU A 25 6.18 26.48 -18.03
N VAL A 26 5.77 25.40 -18.67
CA VAL A 26 4.37 24.94 -18.60
C VAL A 26 4.03 24.36 -17.23
N ILE A 27 4.85 23.44 -16.70
CA ILE A 27 4.50 22.64 -15.52
C ILE A 27 4.73 23.40 -14.21
N LEU A 28 5.82 24.17 -14.10
CA LEU A 28 6.18 24.85 -12.85
C LEU A 28 5.73 26.32 -12.84
N ASN A 29 5.86 27.00 -13.98
CA ASN A 29 5.50 28.42 -14.11
C ASN A 29 4.07 28.64 -14.64
N LYS A 30 3.26 27.57 -14.73
CA LYS A 30 1.85 27.62 -15.15
C LYS A 30 1.64 28.20 -16.56
N GLY A 31 2.62 27.99 -17.44
CA GLY A 31 2.49 28.29 -18.87
C GLY A 31 1.43 27.40 -19.53
N THR A 32 1.13 27.70 -20.80
CA THR A 32 0.21 26.89 -21.61
C THR A 32 0.86 26.57 -22.94
N GLU A 33 0.85 25.29 -23.30
CA GLU A 33 1.31 24.80 -24.59
C GLU A 33 0.48 25.44 -25.71
N ARG A 34 1.06 25.72 -26.88
CA ARG A 34 0.29 26.25 -28.01
C ARG A 34 -0.79 25.23 -28.44
N PRO A 35 -2.03 25.66 -28.76
CA PRO A 35 -3.03 24.72 -29.24
C PRO A 35 -2.61 24.09 -30.57
N PHE A 36 -3.07 22.86 -30.79
CA PHE A 36 -2.87 22.02 -31.98
C PHE A 36 -1.44 21.55 -32.22
N THR A 37 -0.49 21.82 -31.32
CA THR A 37 0.91 21.41 -31.49
C THR A 37 1.34 20.24 -30.62
N GLY A 38 0.60 19.95 -29.55
CA GLY A 38 0.99 18.96 -28.56
C GLY A 38 0.86 17.51 -29.03
N LYS A 39 1.80 16.66 -28.60
CA LYS A 39 1.92 15.24 -28.98
C LYS A 39 0.60 14.46 -28.82
N TYR A 40 -0.16 14.71 -27.76
CA TYR A 40 -1.32 13.89 -27.40
C TYR A 40 -2.66 14.47 -27.86
N TYR A 41 -2.68 15.64 -28.50
CA TYR A 41 -3.91 16.29 -28.95
C TYR A 41 -4.80 15.33 -29.76
N LYS A 42 -4.26 14.74 -30.83
CA LYS A 42 -4.99 13.78 -31.68
C LYS A 42 -4.74 12.31 -31.35
N SER A 43 -4.02 12.00 -30.27
CA SER A 43 -3.72 10.59 -29.92
C SER A 43 -4.98 9.83 -29.53
N SER A 44 -5.03 8.54 -29.90
CA SER A 44 -6.03 7.55 -29.47
C SER A 44 -5.37 6.34 -28.80
N GLU A 45 -4.12 6.51 -28.35
CA GLU A 45 -3.33 5.45 -27.73
C GLU A 45 -3.99 4.99 -26.43
N GLN A 46 -4.11 3.66 -26.27
CA GLN A 46 -4.66 3.05 -25.07
C GLN A 46 -3.62 3.02 -23.95
N GLY A 47 -4.05 3.15 -22.70
CA GLY A 47 -3.17 3.12 -21.54
C GLY A 47 -3.51 4.21 -20.51
N VAL A 48 -2.47 4.70 -19.84
CA VAL A 48 -2.55 5.69 -18.77
C VAL A 48 -1.77 6.93 -19.17
N TYR A 49 -2.29 8.12 -18.88
CA TYR A 49 -1.53 9.36 -19.01
C TYR A 49 -1.04 9.78 -17.62
N ALA A 50 0.27 9.71 -17.43
CA ALA A 50 0.96 10.01 -16.18
C ALA A 50 1.46 11.45 -16.15
N CYS A 51 1.65 12.00 -14.94
CA CYS A 51 2.26 13.31 -14.75
C CYS A 51 3.73 13.31 -15.19
N ARG A 52 4.11 14.19 -16.13
CA ARG A 52 5.49 14.34 -16.62
C ARG A 52 6.52 14.63 -15.51
N ASN A 53 6.12 15.31 -14.44
CA ASN A 53 7.04 15.71 -13.36
C ASN A 53 7.23 14.62 -12.29
N CYS A 54 6.20 13.81 -11.98
CA CYS A 54 6.26 12.90 -10.83
C CYS A 54 5.77 11.46 -11.09
N GLY A 55 5.30 11.16 -12.30
CA GLY A 55 4.78 9.84 -12.68
C GLY A 55 3.48 9.43 -12.00
N ALA A 56 2.73 10.34 -11.37
CA ALA A 56 1.40 10.01 -10.85
C ALA A 56 0.44 9.66 -12.01
N PRO A 57 -0.38 8.60 -11.91
CA PRO A 57 -1.38 8.29 -12.93
C PRO A 57 -2.49 9.35 -12.88
N LEU A 58 -2.69 10.13 -13.94
CA LEU A 58 -3.64 11.25 -13.93
C LEU A 58 -4.95 10.93 -14.65
N TYR A 59 -4.86 10.29 -15.83
CA TYR A 59 -6.00 10.03 -16.70
C TYR A 59 -5.93 8.63 -17.30
N SER A 60 -7.09 7.99 -17.46
CA SER A 60 -7.24 6.79 -18.27
C SER A 60 -7.48 7.16 -19.73
N ALA A 61 -6.97 6.37 -20.67
CA ALA A 61 -7.34 6.52 -22.08
C ALA A 61 -8.84 6.28 -22.34
N ASP A 62 -9.53 5.58 -21.45
CA ASP A 62 -10.99 5.33 -21.54
C ASP A 62 -11.83 6.62 -21.43
N ASP A 63 -11.27 7.64 -20.79
CA ASP A 63 -11.90 8.95 -20.59
C ASP A 63 -11.40 9.97 -21.62
N LYS A 64 -10.44 9.60 -22.48
CA LYS A 64 -9.95 10.49 -23.53
C LYS A 64 -10.99 10.59 -24.64
N PHE A 65 -11.28 11.82 -25.07
CA PHE A 65 -12.14 12.08 -26.22
C PHE A 65 -11.55 13.16 -27.13
N GLN A 66 -12.05 13.24 -28.35
CA GLN A 66 -11.68 14.30 -29.28
C GLN A 66 -12.48 15.55 -28.95
N SER A 67 -11.78 16.63 -28.61
CA SER A 67 -12.36 17.96 -28.53
C SER A 67 -11.59 18.88 -29.46
N GLU A 68 -12.26 19.83 -30.09
CA GLU A 68 -11.62 20.80 -30.99
C GLU A 68 -10.86 21.91 -30.23
N CYS A 69 -10.63 21.74 -28.91
CA CYS A 69 -9.97 22.75 -28.10
C CYS A 69 -8.49 22.95 -28.44
N GLY A 70 -7.86 22.01 -29.15
CA GLY A 70 -6.44 22.07 -29.51
C GLY A 70 -5.46 21.39 -28.54
N TRP A 71 -5.96 20.79 -27.48
CA TRP A 71 -5.17 20.02 -26.49
C TRP A 71 -5.81 18.65 -26.25
N PRO A 72 -5.09 17.65 -25.70
CA PRO A 72 -5.73 16.41 -25.27
C PRO A 72 -6.85 16.71 -24.26
N ALA A 73 -7.99 16.06 -24.50
CA ALA A 73 -9.20 16.23 -23.70
C ALA A 73 -9.62 14.92 -23.05
N PHE A 74 -9.97 15.01 -21.76
CA PHE A 74 -10.51 13.90 -20.98
C PHE A 74 -11.82 14.32 -20.34
N ASP A 75 -12.80 13.42 -20.26
CA ASP A 75 -14.09 13.71 -19.62
C ASP A 75 -14.17 13.27 -18.15
N ASP A 76 -13.10 12.68 -17.64
CA ASP A 76 -12.91 12.32 -16.24
C ASP A 76 -11.42 12.22 -15.90
N GLU A 77 -11.09 12.23 -14.61
CA GLU A 77 -9.76 11.99 -14.07
C GLU A 77 -9.70 10.68 -13.29
N ILE A 78 -8.49 10.18 -13.04
CA ILE A 78 -8.30 9.17 -11.99
C ILE A 78 -8.58 9.84 -10.64
N PRO A 79 -9.58 9.39 -9.86
CA PRO A 79 -10.00 10.07 -8.65
C PRO A 79 -8.85 10.29 -7.65
N GLY A 80 -8.82 11.50 -7.08
CA GLY A 80 -7.79 11.90 -6.11
C GLY A 80 -6.43 12.30 -6.70
N GLN A 81 -6.25 12.25 -8.03
CA GLN A 81 -4.95 12.53 -8.67
C GLN A 81 -4.83 13.95 -9.23
N VAL A 82 -5.97 14.61 -9.49
CA VAL A 82 -6.05 15.97 -10.04
C VAL A 82 -6.71 16.91 -9.03
N ARG A 83 -6.06 18.03 -8.74
CA ARG A 83 -6.59 19.11 -7.89
C ARG A 83 -7.21 20.18 -8.78
N ARG A 84 -8.44 20.58 -8.46
CA ARG A 84 -9.18 21.64 -9.15
C ARG A 84 -9.18 22.91 -8.30
N SER A 85 -8.70 24.03 -8.81
CA SER A 85 -8.66 25.32 -8.10
C SER A 85 -9.10 26.47 -8.99
N ARG A 86 -9.94 27.38 -8.48
CA ARG A 86 -10.35 28.56 -9.25
C ARG A 86 -9.17 29.50 -9.49
N ASP A 87 -9.04 29.98 -10.72
CA ASP A 87 -8.11 31.03 -11.09
C ASP A 87 -8.41 32.33 -10.34
N ALA A 88 -7.45 33.26 -10.35
CA ALA A 88 -7.63 34.59 -9.77
C ALA A 88 -8.77 35.38 -10.42
N ASP A 89 -9.13 35.05 -11.68
CA ASP A 89 -10.28 35.61 -12.39
C ASP A 89 -11.64 35.09 -11.88
N GLY A 90 -11.64 34.04 -11.05
CA GLY A 90 -12.83 33.40 -10.48
C GLY A 90 -13.71 32.65 -11.48
N ARG A 91 -13.33 32.61 -12.77
CA ARG A 91 -14.11 32.04 -13.88
C ARG A 91 -13.59 30.68 -14.31
N ARG A 92 -12.27 30.54 -14.42
CA ARG A 92 -11.63 29.29 -14.87
C ARG A 92 -11.21 28.44 -13.69
N VAL A 93 -11.17 27.12 -13.91
CA VAL A 93 -10.73 26.15 -12.90
C VAL A 93 -9.44 25.50 -13.39
N GLU A 94 -8.32 25.92 -12.81
CA GLU A 94 -7.01 25.31 -13.01
C GLU A 94 -7.01 23.87 -12.49
N ILE A 95 -6.35 22.99 -13.22
CA ILE A 95 -6.05 21.63 -12.79
C ILE A 95 -4.54 21.46 -12.59
N THR A 96 -4.17 20.92 -11.43
CA THR A 96 -2.79 20.59 -11.06
C THR A 96 -2.67 19.15 -10.57
N CYS A 97 -1.49 18.55 -10.70
CA CYS A 97 -1.24 17.23 -10.13
C CYS A 97 -1.25 17.29 -8.60
N VAL A 98 -2.02 16.43 -7.95
CA VAL A 98 -2.11 16.38 -6.47
C VAL A 98 -0.76 16.06 -5.84
N ARG A 99 0.07 15.23 -6.48
CA ARG A 99 1.34 14.75 -5.92
C ARG A 99 2.43 15.84 -5.91
N CYS A 100 2.60 16.58 -7.01
CA CYS A 100 3.73 17.51 -7.17
C CYS A 100 3.35 18.98 -7.38
N GLY A 101 2.06 19.30 -7.46
CA GLY A 101 1.57 20.66 -7.75
C GLY A 101 1.77 21.10 -9.21
N GLY A 102 2.36 20.27 -10.07
CA GLY A 102 2.63 20.61 -11.46
C GLY A 102 1.35 20.96 -12.24
N HIS A 103 1.42 22.05 -13.00
CA HIS A 103 0.32 22.56 -13.81
C HIS A 103 -0.02 21.59 -14.95
N LEU A 104 -1.31 21.29 -15.09
CA LEU A 104 -1.83 20.40 -16.12
C LEU A 104 -2.60 21.17 -17.18
N GLY A 105 -3.39 22.18 -16.81
CA GLY A 105 -4.25 22.94 -17.69
C GLY A 105 -5.51 23.43 -16.97
N HIS A 106 -6.67 23.30 -17.61
CA HIS A 106 -7.96 23.72 -17.05
C HIS A 106 -9.05 22.68 -17.24
N VAL A 107 -10.06 22.71 -16.36
CA VAL A 107 -11.29 21.91 -16.51
C VAL A 107 -12.49 22.82 -16.76
N PHE A 108 -13.35 22.39 -17.67
CA PHE A 108 -14.59 23.05 -18.08
C PHE A 108 -15.77 22.13 -17.82
N THR A 109 -16.92 22.69 -17.50
CA THR A 109 -18.17 21.97 -17.23
C THR A 109 -19.33 22.72 -17.87
N GLY A 110 -20.39 22.03 -18.32
CA GLY A 110 -21.56 22.68 -18.93
C GLY A 110 -21.46 22.87 -20.45
N GLU A 111 -20.53 22.18 -21.11
CA GLU A 111 -20.30 22.25 -22.56
C GLU A 111 -21.04 21.15 -23.33
N ALA A 112 -21.63 20.19 -22.62
CA ALA A 112 -22.41 19.05 -23.11
C ALA A 112 -21.69 18.19 -24.17
N MET A 113 -20.34 18.13 -24.12
CA MET A 113 -19.55 17.35 -25.08
C MET A 113 -19.59 15.84 -24.80
N THR A 114 -19.77 15.45 -23.54
CA THR A 114 -19.94 14.05 -23.10
C THR A 114 -21.03 13.96 -22.05
N ALA A 115 -21.43 12.73 -21.69
CA ALA A 115 -22.44 12.50 -20.65
C ALA A 115 -22.01 12.98 -19.25
N LYS A 116 -20.69 13.07 -18.98
CA LYS A 116 -20.14 13.62 -17.73
C LYS A 116 -20.09 15.14 -17.72
N ASP A 117 -20.35 15.77 -18.87
CA ASP A 117 -20.40 17.22 -19.06
C ASP A 117 -19.20 17.95 -18.43
N THR A 118 -18.03 17.31 -18.55
CA THR A 118 -16.76 17.78 -18.02
C THR A 118 -15.72 17.60 -19.10
N ARG A 119 -14.82 18.58 -19.25
CA ARG A 119 -13.69 18.52 -20.17
C ARG A 119 -12.44 19.03 -19.49
N HIS A 120 -11.51 18.12 -19.24
CA HIS A 120 -10.15 18.40 -18.83
C HIS A 120 -9.35 18.73 -20.08
N CYS A 121 -8.95 19.99 -20.23
CA CYS A 121 -8.11 20.47 -21.31
C CYS A 121 -6.66 20.52 -20.82
N VAL A 122 -5.84 19.56 -21.24
CA VAL A 122 -4.55 19.28 -20.60
C VAL A 122 -3.39 19.58 -21.54
N ASN A 123 -2.32 20.20 -21.07
CA ASN A 123 -1.09 20.38 -21.84
C ASN A 123 -0.45 19.01 -22.15
N SER A 124 -0.07 18.75 -23.40
CA SER A 124 0.56 17.47 -23.75
C SER A 124 1.91 17.30 -23.06
N VAL A 125 2.67 18.39 -22.92
CA VAL A 125 3.95 18.41 -22.20
C VAL A 125 3.83 18.12 -20.71
N SER A 126 2.66 18.27 -20.10
CA SER A 126 2.43 17.88 -18.70
C SER A 126 2.18 16.38 -18.54
N LEU A 127 2.07 15.63 -19.64
CA LEU A 127 1.71 14.22 -19.67
C LEU A 127 2.82 13.34 -20.25
N VAL A 128 2.85 12.08 -19.81
CA VAL A 128 3.55 10.98 -20.47
C VAL A 128 2.57 9.83 -20.64
N HIS A 129 2.45 9.31 -21.86
CA HIS A 129 1.63 8.12 -22.12
C HIS A 129 2.37 6.84 -21.71
N GLU A 130 1.69 6.02 -20.93
CA GLU A 130 2.12 4.72 -20.43
C GLU A 130 1.19 3.64 -21.00
N GLY A 131 1.69 2.89 -21.98
CA GLY A 131 0.94 1.80 -22.62
C GLY A 131 0.80 0.54 -21.75
N ALA A 132 0.20 -0.51 -22.30
CA ALA A 132 -0.06 -1.77 -21.59
C ALA A 132 1.22 -2.46 -21.05
N ASP A 133 2.32 -2.36 -21.79
CA ASP A 133 3.64 -2.92 -21.43
C ASP A 133 4.52 -1.93 -20.66
N SER A 134 3.94 -0.85 -20.14
CA SER A 134 4.68 0.13 -19.35
C SER A 134 5.41 -0.55 -18.20
N VAL A 135 6.67 -0.15 -18.01
CA VAL A 135 7.50 -0.56 -16.86
C VAL A 135 7.30 0.35 -15.65
N ARG A 136 6.35 1.29 -15.70
CA ARG A 136 6.11 2.29 -14.65
C ARG A 136 4.69 2.30 -14.12
N ILE A 137 3.70 2.08 -14.99
CA ILE A 137 2.29 2.05 -14.60
C ILE A 137 1.56 0.98 -15.41
N ARG A 138 1.09 -0.07 -14.74
CA ARG A 138 0.15 -1.03 -15.31
C ARG A 138 -1.18 -0.99 -14.56
N ARG A 139 -2.20 -1.61 -15.16
CA ARG A 139 -3.57 -1.61 -14.66
C ARG A 139 -4.08 -3.03 -14.42
N ALA A 140 -4.79 -3.23 -13.32
CA ALA A 140 -5.51 -4.47 -13.02
C ALA A 140 -6.95 -4.13 -12.60
N VAL A 141 -7.94 -4.98 -12.91
CA VAL A 141 -9.34 -4.71 -12.56
C VAL A 141 -9.99 -5.96 -11.96
N PHE A 142 -10.54 -5.80 -10.76
CA PHE A 142 -11.11 -6.91 -9.97
C PHE A 142 -12.48 -6.53 -9.41
N ALA A 143 -13.42 -7.48 -9.37
CA ALA A 143 -14.71 -7.36 -8.69
C ALA A 143 -14.86 -8.52 -7.70
N GLY A 144 -15.25 -8.26 -6.46
CA GLY A 144 -15.26 -9.32 -5.43
C GLY A 144 -16.25 -9.12 -4.30
N GLY A 145 -17.25 -8.25 -4.47
CA GLY A 145 -18.16 -7.80 -3.42
C GLY A 145 -18.29 -6.28 -3.42
N CYS A 146 -18.66 -5.71 -2.26
CA CYS A 146 -18.69 -4.26 -2.09
C CYS A 146 -17.32 -3.65 -2.40
N PHE A 147 -17.24 -2.82 -3.42
CA PHE A 147 -15.97 -2.26 -3.89
C PHE A 147 -15.20 -1.44 -2.84
N TRP A 148 -15.83 -0.94 -1.77
CA TRP A 148 -15.17 -0.16 -0.73
C TRP A 148 -14.11 -0.98 -0.01
N GLY A 149 -14.42 -2.24 0.28
CA GLY A 149 -13.49 -3.14 0.96
C GLY A 149 -12.36 -3.57 0.03
N VAL A 150 -12.71 -3.92 -1.21
CA VAL A 150 -11.75 -4.28 -2.25
C VAL A 150 -10.79 -3.12 -2.52
N GLU A 151 -11.29 -1.90 -2.67
CA GLU A 151 -10.52 -0.68 -2.93
C GLU A 151 -9.54 -0.42 -1.81
N THR A 152 -10.03 -0.38 -0.56
CA THR A 152 -9.18 -0.08 0.60
C THR A 152 -8.07 -1.12 0.78
N LEU A 153 -8.38 -2.40 0.60
CA LEU A 153 -7.41 -3.48 0.77
C LEU A 153 -6.38 -3.49 -0.36
N LEU A 154 -6.80 -3.28 -1.61
CA LEU A 154 -5.89 -3.18 -2.76
C LEU A 154 -5.05 -1.90 -2.73
N ALA A 155 -5.63 -0.75 -2.39
CA ALA A 155 -4.91 0.52 -2.22
C ALA A 155 -3.77 0.41 -1.19
N SER A 156 -3.94 -0.44 -0.16
CA SER A 156 -2.92 -0.68 0.86
C SER A 156 -1.75 -1.55 0.39
N GLN A 157 -1.84 -2.17 -0.80
CA GLN A 157 -0.79 -3.06 -1.29
C GLN A 157 0.44 -2.28 -1.75
N PRO A 158 1.65 -2.73 -1.36
CA PRO A 158 2.90 -2.15 -1.86
C PRO A 158 2.94 -2.11 -3.38
N GLY A 159 3.38 -0.97 -3.94
CA GLY A 159 3.48 -0.77 -5.38
C GLY A 159 2.18 -0.31 -6.04
N VAL A 160 1.04 -0.31 -5.33
CA VAL A 160 -0.18 0.33 -5.83
C VAL A 160 -0.03 1.85 -5.77
N LEU A 161 -0.33 2.50 -6.89
CA LEU A 161 -0.24 3.95 -7.09
C LEU A 161 -1.61 4.62 -6.85
N ALA A 162 -2.69 3.96 -7.27
CA ALA A 162 -4.07 4.36 -7.03
C ALA A 162 -5.00 3.13 -7.15
N ALA A 163 -6.11 3.14 -6.41
CA ALA A 163 -7.21 2.20 -6.57
C ALA A 163 -8.51 3.00 -6.67
N VAL A 164 -9.37 2.62 -7.62
CA VAL A 164 -10.56 3.39 -7.98
C VAL A 164 -11.77 2.48 -7.99
N SER A 165 -12.78 2.82 -7.19
CA SER A 165 -14.08 2.16 -7.21
C SER A 165 -14.86 2.52 -8.48
N GLY A 166 -15.54 1.55 -9.10
CA GLY A 166 -16.26 1.77 -10.34
C GLY A 166 -17.08 0.58 -10.81
N TYR A 167 -17.49 0.64 -12.07
CA TYR A 167 -18.40 -0.32 -12.69
C TYR A 167 -17.83 -0.80 -14.02
N THR A 168 -17.84 -2.12 -14.25
CA THR A 168 -17.46 -2.71 -15.55
C THR A 168 -18.12 -4.08 -15.75
N GLY A 169 -17.93 -4.71 -16.91
CA GLY A 169 -18.52 -6.01 -17.27
C GLY A 169 -20.01 -5.98 -17.65
N GLY A 170 -20.63 -4.80 -17.67
CA GLY A 170 -22.01 -4.59 -18.11
C GLY A 170 -22.11 -3.82 -19.43
N ALA A 171 -23.33 -3.64 -19.92
CA ALA A 171 -23.60 -3.02 -21.22
C ALA A 171 -24.06 -1.56 -21.13
N LEU A 172 -24.50 -1.11 -19.95
CA LEU A 172 -25.02 0.25 -19.77
C LEU A 172 -23.86 1.27 -19.82
N ALA A 173 -23.92 2.22 -20.76
CA ALA A 173 -22.96 3.33 -20.79
C ALA A 173 -23.23 4.31 -19.64
N ASN A 174 -22.15 4.81 -19.01
CA ASN A 174 -22.19 5.78 -17.91
C ASN A 174 -23.19 5.41 -16.79
N PRO A 175 -23.08 4.21 -16.19
CA PRO A 175 -24.03 3.75 -15.19
C PRO A 175 -23.85 4.52 -13.86
N SER A 176 -24.96 4.88 -13.22
CA SER A 176 -24.97 5.37 -11.83
C SER A 176 -25.06 4.22 -10.82
N TYR A 177 -24.64 4.46 -9.59
CA TYR A 177 -24.80 3.48 -8.49
C TYR A 177 -26.22 2.95 -8.39
N ARG A 178 -27.22 3.84 -8.44
CA ARG A 178 -28.65 3.47 -8.38
C ARG A 178 -29.05 2.51 -9.50
N GLN A 179 -28.56 2.72 -10.71
CA GLN A 179 -28.84 1.83 -11.84
C GLN A 179 -28.16 0.48 -11.65
N VAL A 180 -26.91 0.46 -11.19
CA VAL A 180 -26.17 -0.79 -10.92
C VAL A 180 -26.86 -1.60 -9.81
N CYS A 181 -27.29 -0.96 -8.72
CA CYS A 181 -28.04 -1.62 -7.66
C CYS A 181 -29.42 -2.15 -8.09
N ALA A 182 -29.99 -1.64 -9.19
CA ALA A 182 -31.22 -2.20 -9.76
C ALA A 182 -31.00 -3.56 -10.45
N GLY A 183 -29.74 -3.96 -10.67
CA GLY A 183 -29.33 -5.31 -11.10
C GLY A 183 -29.46 -5.61 -12.59
N ASN A 184 -30.02 -4.72 -13.40
CA ASN A 184 -30.29 -4.95 -14.82
C ASN A 184 -29.23 -4.38 -15.79
N THR A 185 -28.13 -3.83 -15.27
CA THR A 185 -27.08 -3.19 -16.09
C THR A 185 -26.00 -4.17 -16.56
N GLY A 186 -25.91 -5.33 -15.91
CA GLY A 186 -24.84 -6.33 -16.08
C GLY A 186 -23.50 -5.94 -15.42
N HIS A 187 -23.37 -4.73 -14.90
CA HIS A 187 -22.12 -4.28 -14.28
C HIS A 187 -21.86 -4.97 -12.94
N ALA A 188 -20.59 -5.27 -12.69
CA ALA A 188 -20.08 -5.54 -11.35
C ALA A 188 -19.55 -4.25 -10.72
N GLU A 189 -19.69 -4.13 -9.39
CA GLU A 189 -18.84 -3.27 -8.58
C GLU A 189 -17.41 -3.79 -8.67
N ALA A 190 -16.53 -2.97 -9.23
CA ALA A 190 -15.17 -3.34 -9.53
C ALA A 190 -14.21 -2.25 -9.05
N VAL A 191 -12.96 -2.66 -8.86
CA VAL A 191 -11.86 -1.78 -8.49
C VAL A 191 -10.80 -1.84 -9.57
N GLN A 192 -10.48 -0.67 -10.12
CA GLN A 192 -9.37 -0.48 -11.04
C GLN A 192 -8.13 -0.05 -10.24
N VAL A 193 -7.08 -0.85 -10.34
CA VAL A 193 -5.81 -0.64 -9.64
C VAL A 193 -4.75 -0.21 -10.64
N PHE A 194 -4.14 0.95 -10.41
CA PHE A 194 -2.94 1.39 -11.10
C PHE A 194 -1.74 1.06 -10.21
N TYR A 195 -0.75 0.35 -10.76
CA TYR A 195 0.39 -0.12 -9.98
C TYR A 195 1.71 0.04 -10.71
N ASP A 196 2.77 0.23 -9.94
CA ASP A 196 4.14 0.26 -10.42
C ASP A 196 4.64 -1.18 -10.60
N PRO A 197 4.84 -1.64 -11.85
CA PRO A 197 5.28 -2.98 -12.12
C PRO A 197 6.71 -3.21 -11.62
N ALA A 198 7.53 -2.21 -11.31
CA ALA A 198 8.82 -2.45 -10.66
C ALA A 198 8.66 -2.89 -9.19
N ARG A 199 7.52 -2.59 -8.56
CA ARG A 199 7.28 -2.81 -7.11
C ARG A 199 6.29 -3.92 -6.80
N THR A 200 5.36 -4.20 -7.71
CA THR A 200 4.37 -5.29 -7.61
C THR A 200 3.99 -5.79 -9.00
N ASP A 201 3.22 -6.85 -9.11
CA ASP A 201 2.75 -7.39 -10.40
C ASP A 201 1.30 -7.85 -10.35
N PHE A 202 0.77 -8.18 -11.54
CA PHE A 202 -0.59 -8.67 -11.67
C PHE A 202 -0.81 -9.98 -10.89
N LEU A 203 0.18 -10.89 -10.89
CA LEU A 203 0.12 -12.14 -10.14
C LEU A 203 -0.09 -11.90 -8.64
N SER A 204 0.68 -11.00 -8.04
CA SER A 204 0.61 -10.62 -6.63
C SER A 204 -0.72 -9.99 -6.28
N LEU A 205 -1.17 -9.04 -7.10
CA LEU A 205 -2.44 -8.36 -6.90
C LEU A 205 -3.62 -9.32 -7.07
N CYS A 206 -3.59 -10.19 -8.08
CA CYS A 206 -4.63 -11.19 -8.33
C CYS A 206 -4.67 -12.25 -7.22
N ARG A 207 -3.51 -12.69 -6.72
CA ARG A 207 -3.43 -13.56 -5.53
C ARG A 207 -4.07 -12.87 -4.33
N TYR A 208 -3.64 -11.65 -4.00
CA TYR A 208 -4.16 -10.92 -2.85
C TYR A 208 -5.67 -10.68 -2.97
N PHE A 209 -6.15 -10.32 -4.16
CA PHE A 209 -7.57 -10.21 -4.47
C PHE A 209 -8.34 -11.49 -4.11
N LEU A 210 -7.87 -12.66 -4.55
CA LEU A 210 -8.49 -13.95 -4.22
C LEU A 210 -8.43 -14.30 -2.73
N GLU A 211 -7.49 -13.71 -1.98
CA GLU A 211 -7.35 -13.89 -0.54
C GLU A 211 -8.21 -12.93 0.31
N ILE A 212 -8.75 -11.84 -0.25
CA ILE A 212 -9.55 -10.84 0.52
C ILE A 212 -11.07 -10.96 0.34
N HIS A 213 -11.54 -11.99 -0.37
CA HIS A 213 -12.95 -12.25 -0.59
C HIS A 213 -13.24 -13.76 -0.65
N ASP A 214 -14.50 -14.14 -0.60
CA ASP A 214 -14.93 -15.53 -0.83
C ASP A 214 -15.18 -15.75 -2.33
N PRO A 215 -14.29 -16.46 -3.05
CA PRO A 215 -14.45 -16.71 -4.48
C PRO A 215 -15.44 -17.85 -4.77
N THR A 216 -16.08 -18.44 -3.75
CA THR A 216 -17.04 -19.55 -3.90
C THR A 216 -18.49 -19.09 -3.93
N GLN A 217 -18.73 -17.81 -3.65
CA GLN A 217 -20.06 -17.23 -3.60
C GLN A 217 -20.53 -16.80 -4.99
N PHE A 218 -21.72 -17.26 -5.36
CA PHE A 218 -22.36 -16.91 -6.62
C PHE A 218 -23.21 -15.65 -6.45
N GLU A 219 -22.94 -14.61 -7.26
CA GLU A 219 -23.69 -13.34 -7.29
C GLU A 219 -23.96 -12.71 -5.92
N ARG A 220 -22.96 -12.78 -5.03
CA ARG A 220 -22.98 -12.17 -3.69
C ARG A 220 -21.58 -12.10 -3.12
N GLN A 221 -21.41 -11.27 -2.08
CA GLN A 221 -20.28 -11.35 -1.16
C GLN A 221 -20.72 -11.08 0.28
N GLY A 222 -20.51 -12.05 1.17
CA GLY A 222 -20.93 -11.93 2.57
C GLY A 222 -22.43 -11.63 2.67
N PRO A 223 -22.86 -10.53 3.31
CA PRO A 223 -24.26 -10.13 3.40
C PRO A 223 -24.78 -9.39 2.14
N ASP A 224 -23.91 -8.98 1.22
CA ASP A 224 -24.28 -8.22 0.02
C ASP A 224 -24.72 -9.17 -1.09
N ILE A 225 -25.98 -9.09 -1.52
CA ILE A 225 -26.59 -10.02 -2.49
C ILE A 225 -26.95 -9.28 -3.76
N GLY A 226 -26.52 -9.82 -4.91
CA GLY A 226 -26.80 -9.28 -6.23
C GLY A 226 -25.66 -9.51 -7.22
N SER A 227 -25.99 -9.58 -8.52
CA SER A 227 -25.04 -9.83 -9.60
C SER A 227 -23.95 -8.75 -9.70
N GLN A 228 -24.20 -7.55 -9.16
CA GLN A 228 -23.21 -6.48 -9.04
C GLN A 228 -22.09 -6.81 -8.04
N TYR A 229 -22.32 -7.72 -7.09
CA TYR A 229 -21.33 -8.15 -6.09
C TYR A 229 -20.60 -9.43 -6.48
N ARG A 230 -20.77 -9.90 -7.73
CA ARG A 230 -20.12 -11.13 -8.21
C ARG A 230 -18.60 -11.03 -8.14
N SER A 231 -17.95 -12.18 -7.96
CA SER A 231 -16.51 -12.30 -8.10
C SER A 231 -16.13 -12.38 -9.58
N ALA A 232 -15.28 -11.47 -10.06
CA ALA A 232 -14.75 -11.46 -11.42
C ALA A 232 -13.34 -10.85 -11.48
N ILE A 233 -12.52 -11.36 -12.40
CA ILE A 233 -11.23 -10.79 -12.78
C ILE A 233 -11.35 -10.33 -14.24
N PHE A 234 -11.10 -9.04 -14.47
CA PHE A 234 -11.18 -8.44 -15.80
C PHE A 234 -9.79 -8.28 -16.40
N TYR A 235 -9.44 -9.09 -17.40
CA TYR A 235 -8.10 -9.09 -17.99
C TYR A 235 -7.99 -8.10 -19.16
N ALA A 236 -6.94 -7.28 -19.15
CA ALA A 236 -6.65 -6.33 -20.22
C ALA A 236 -5.82 -6.95 -21.37
N ASP A 237 -5.08 -8.02 -21.08
CA ASP A 237 -4.17 -8.68 -22.02
C ASP A 237 -4.08 -10.20 -21.75
N GLU A 238 -3.36 -10.90 -22.62
CA GLU A 238 -3.19 -12.36 -22.51
C GLU A 238 -2.29 -12.79 -21.34
N GLU A 239 -1.36 -11.94 -20.88
CA GLU A 239 -0.55 -12.22 -19.69
C GLU A 239 -1.45 -12.30 -18.45
N GLN A 240 -2.30 -11.29 -18.27
CA GLN A 240 -3.27 -11.21 -17.17
C GLN A 240 -4.25 -12.38 -17.22
N LYS A 241 -4.78 -12.69 -18.40
CA LYS A 241 -5.70 -13.82 -18.60
C LYS A 241 -5.09 -15.14 -18.18
N ARG A 242 -3.87 -15.44 -18.66
CA ARG A 242 -3.14 -16.67 -18.33
C ARG A 242 -2.83 -16.74 -16.83
N THR A 243 -2.37 -15.64 -16.26
CA THR A 243 -2.04 -15.54 -14.83
C THR A 243 -3.26 -15.80 -13.94
N ALA A 244 -4.37 -15.12 -14.21
CA ALA A 244 -5.61 -15.30 -13.47
C ALA A 244 -6.15 -16.74 -13.64
N ALA A 245 -6.19 -17.26 -14.88
CA ALA A 245 -6.64 -18.62 -15.15
C ALA A 245 -5.83 -19.66 -14.36
N ALA A 246 -4.53 -19.47 -14.23
CA ALA A 246 -3.67 -20.39 -13.51
C ALA A 246 -3.89 -20.35 -11.99
N LEU A 247 -4.06 -19.17 -11.39
CA LEU A 247 -4.46 -19.04 -9.97
C LEU A 247 -5.82 -19.71 -9.70
N LEU A 248 -6.81 -19.48 -10.57
CA LEU A 248 -8.12 -20.11 -10.44
C LEU A 248 -8.03 -21.65 -10.59
N SER A 249 -7.13 -22.14 -11.45
CA SER A 249 -6.88 -23.57 -11.63
C SER A 249 -6.29 -24.21 -10.37
N VAL A 250 -5.38 -23.55 -9.67
CA VAL A 250 -4.84 -24.01 -8.37
C VAL A 250 -5.96 -24.20 -7.36
N LEU A 251 -6.88 -23.22 -7.22
CA LEU A 251 -8.02 -23.33 -6.31
C LEU A 251 -8.97 -24.47 -6.71
N LYS A 252 -9.29 -24.60 -8.00
CA LYS A 252 -10.16 -25.68 -8.51
C LYS A 252 -9.56 -27.07 -8.26
N LYS A 253 -8.25 -27.26 -8.46
CA LYS A 253 -7.54 -28.52 -8.17
C LYS A 253 -7.60 -28.90 -6.69
N ARG A 254 -7.74 -27.92 -5.79
CA ARG A 254 -7.93 -28.13 -4.35
C ARG A 254 -9.38 -28.37 -3.94
N GLY A 255 -10.29 -28.51 -4.90
CA GLY A 255 -11.71 -28.73 -4.64
C GLY A 255 -12.48 -27.47 -4.21
N VAL A 256 -11.89 -26.27 -4.37
CA VAL A 256 -12.62 -25.02 -4.14
C VAL A 256 -13.62 -24.81 -5.28
N ALA A 257 -14.90 -24.64 -4.93
CA ALA A 257 -15.98 -24.38 -5.88
C ALA A 257 -15.94 -22.92 -6.40
N VAL A 258 -14.90 -22.58 -7.16
CA VAL A 258 -14.63 -21.23 -7.66
C VAL A 258 -15.77 -20.73 -8.56
N GLN A 259 -16.39 -19.63 -8.15
CA GLN A 259 -17.38 -18.85 -8.90
C GLN A 259 -16.78 -17.60 -9.57
N THR A 260 -15.52 -17.25 -9.26
CA THR A 260 -14.83 -16.11 -9.88
C THR A 260 -14.82 -16.23 -11.41
N ALA A 261 -15.47 -15.29 -12.08
CA ALA A 261 -15.48 -15.18 -13.53
C ALA A 261 -14.15 -14.62 -14.05
N LEU A 262 -13.77 -15.01 -15.27
CA LEU A 262 -12.63 -14.44 -15.98
C LEU A 262 -13.14 -13.81 -17.27
N GLU A 263 -13.21 -12.48 -17.29
CA GLU A 263 -13.88 -11.69 -18.33
C GLU A 263 -12.87 -10.74 -19.01
N PRO A 264 -12.97 -10.47 -20.32
CA PRO A 264 -12.15 -9.44 -20.95
C PRO A 264 -12.53 -8.06 -20.38
N LEU A 265 -11.54 -7.21 -20.12
CA LEU A 265 -11.77 -5.85 -19.63
C LEU A 265 -12.40 -4.99 -20.74
N GLY A 266 -13.64 -4.58 -20.51
CA GLY A 266 -14.31 -3.52 -21.28
C GLY A 266 -14.00 -2.13 -20.71
N ARG A 267 -14.83 -1.13 -21.06
CA ARG A 267 -14.74 0.20 -20.45
C ARG A 267 -14.97 0.11 -18.95
N PHE A 268 -14.13 0.79 -18.18
CA PHE A 268 -14.31 1.00 -16.75
C PHE A 268 -14.96 2.36 -16.51
N TRP A 269 -16.02 2.39 -15.72
CA TRP A 269 -16.73 3.62 -15.36
C TRP A 269 -16.44 3.95 -13.90
N ASN A 270 -15.78 5.07 -13.62
CA ASN A 270 -15.57 5.52 -12.26
C ASN A 270 -16.91 5.69 -11.52
N ALA A 271 -16.99 5.17 -10.30
CA ALA A 271 -18.12 5.43 -9.42
C ALA A 271 -18.08 6.88 -8.91
N GLU A 272 -19.20 7.34 -8.40
CA GLU A 272 -19.34 8.69 -7.86
C GLU A 272 -18.31 8.98 -6.75
N THR A 273 -17.93 10.24 -6.58
CA THR A 273 -16.83 10.67 -5.69
C THR A 273 -17.02 10.30 -4.21
N TYR A 274 -18.26 10.06 -3.77
CA TYR A 274 -18.58 9.63 -2.41
C TYR A 274 -18.29 8.13 -2.17
N HIS A 275 -18.15 7.33 -3.23
CA HIS A 275 -17.73 5.94 -3.13
C HIS A 275 -16.19 5.78 -3.04
N GLN A 276 -15.44 6.72 -3.60
CA GLN A 276 -13.98 6.68 -3.62
C GLN A 276 -13.42 6.90 -2.21
N ASP A 277 -12.43 6.09 -1.79
CA ASP A 277 -11.76 6.16 -0.48
C ASP A 277 -12.75 6.12 0.71
N TYR A 278 -13.89 5.43 0.57
CA TYR A 278 -15.00 5.53 1.53
C TYR A 278 -14.57 5.21 2.96
N TYR A 279 -13.82 4.13 3.18
CA TYR A 279 -13.37 3.74 4.52
C TYR A 279 -12.37 4.74 5.12
N ALA A 280 -11.46 5.28 4.31
CA ALA A 280 -10.50 6.28 4.75
C ALA A 280 -11.21 7.58 5.16
N LYS A 281 -12.20 8.03 4.37
CA LYS A 281 -12.99 9.24 4.65
C LYS A 281 -13.90 9.11 5.87
N ASN A 282 -14.43 7.91 6.14
CA ASN A 282 -15.41 7.67 7.20
C ASN A 282 -14.84 7.00 8.46
N GLY A 283 -13.54 6.64 8.49
CA GLY A 283 -12.91 5.99 9.63
C GLY A 283 -13.49 4.61 9.98
N LYS A 284 -14.11 3.93 9.01
CA LYS A 284 -14.76 2.62 9.17
C LYS A 284 -13.83 1.49 8.70
N GLN A 285 -14.20 0.23 8.96
CA GLN A 285 -13.47 -0.96 8.51
C GLN A 285 -14.33 -1.79 7.53
N PRO A 286 -13.73 -2.54 6.59
CA PRO A 286 -14.44 -3.48 5.73
C PRO A 286 -15.25 -4.51 6.52
N TYR A 287 -16.53 -4.66 6.19
CA TYR A 287 -17.43 -5.60 6.89
C TYR A 287 -17.61 -6.93 6.15
N CYS A 288 -17.52 -6.94 4.81
CA CYS A 288 -17.74 -8.12 3.97
C CYS A 288 -16.45 -8.71 3.39
N HIS A 289 -15.28 -8.15 3.73
CA HIS A 289 -13.98 -8.58 3.25
C HIS A 289 -13.07 -8.94 4.42
N ALA A 290 -12.57 -10.18 4.39
CA ALA A 290 -11.59 -10.68 5.35
C ALA A 290 -10.47 -11.39 4.59
N TRP A 291 -9.23 -11.18 5.04
CA TRP A 291 -8.10 -11.88 4.46
C TRP A 291 -8.06 -13.34 4.95
N GLN A 292 -7.94 -14.27 4.02
CA GLN A 292 -7.72 -15.68 4.25
C GLN A 292 -6.62 -16.14 3.30
N GLN A 293 -5.57 -16.76 3.84
CA GLN A 293 -4.54 -17.37 3.01
C GLN A 293 -5.14 -18.48 2.15
N ARG A 294 -5.00 -18.35 0.82
CA ARG A 294 -5.46 -19.37 -0.15
C ARG A 294 -4.31 -20.01 -0.93
N PHE A 295 -3.16 -19.34 -0.96
CA PHE A 295 -1.98 -19.78 -1.67
C PHE A 295 -0.78 -19.79 -0.73
N SER A 296 0.05 -20.82 -0.81
CA SER A 296 1.39 -20.79 -0.21
C SER A 296 2.32 -19.94 -1.06
N ASN A 297 3.44 -19.50 -0.50
CA ASN A 297 4.43 -18.77 -1.29
C ASN A 297 5.10 -19.66 -2.34
N ASP A 298 5.37 -20.92 -2.01
CA ASP A 298 5.99 -21.89 -2.94
C ASP A 298 5.11 -22.12 -4.17
N GLU A 299 3.79 -22.20 -3.99
CA GLU A 299 2.85 -22.31 -5.10
C GLU A 299 2.93 -21.13 -6.05
N ILE A 300 3.04 -19.92 -5.50
CA ILE A 300 3.08 -18.73 -6.34
C ILE A 300 4.44 -18.59 -7.03
N VAL A 301 5.53 -18.95 -6.35
CA VAL A 301 6.86 -18.99 -6.95
C VAL A 301 6.90 -20.00 -8.10
N ALA A 302 6.36 -21.20 -7.89
CA ALA A 302 6.25 -22.22 -8.92
C ALA A 302 5.39 -21.73 -10.09
N LEU A 303 4.23 -21.14 -9.79
CA LEU A 303 3.32 -20.63 -10.81
C LEU A 303 3.93 -19.50 -11.64
N ALA A 304 4.65 -18.58 -11.00
CA ALA A 304 5.35 -17.52 -11.72
C ALA A 304 6.42 -18.08 -12.67
N ALA A 305 7.18 -19.08 -12.21
CA ALA A 305 8.17 -19.76 -13.05
C ALA A 305 7.52 -20.45 -14.26
N GLU A 306 6.40 -21.15 -14.07
CA GLU A 306 5.61 -21.78 -15.14
C GLU A 306 5.11 -20.77 -16.17
N LEU A 307 4.68 -19.59 -15.71
CA LEU A 307 4.17 -18.51 -16.57
C LEU A 307 5.28 -17.69 -17.24
N GLY A 308 6.56 -17.99 -16.97
CA GLY A 308 7.69 -17.19 -17.44
C GLY A 308 7.71 -15.77 -16.84
N LEU A 309 6.96 -15.55 -15.76
CA LEU A 309 6.92 -14.29 -15.04
C LEU A 309 8.05 -14.25 -14.03
N LYS A 310 8.77 -13.14 -13.99
CA LYS A 310 9.60 -12.84 -12.81
C LYS A 310 8.63 -12.55 -11.66
N SER A 311 8.35 -13.57 -10.82
CA SER A 311 7.53 -13.43 -9.61
C SER A 311 7.92 -12.15 -8.85
N LYS A 312 7.03 -11.15 -8.82
CA LYS A 312 7.12 -10.02 -7.87
C LYS A 312 6.25 -10.25 -6.64
N THR A 313 5.64 -11.43 -6.56
CA THR A 313 5.13 -11.96 -5.30
C THR A 313 6.22 -11.77 -4.27
N ARG A 314 5.91 -10.99 -3.23
CA ARG A 314 6.76 -10.91 -2.05
C ARG A 314 6.90 -12.32 -1.45
N ALA A 315 7.91 -13.07 -1.85
CA ALA A 315 8.93 -13.41 -0.86
C ALA A 315 9.48 -12.05 -0.41
N GLY A 316 9.28 -11.68 0.86
CA GLY A 316 9.49 -10.34 1.41
C GLY A 316 10.45 -9.45 0.59
N GLY A 317 9.88 -8.46 -0.11
CA GLY A 317 10.61 -7.72 -1.13
C GLY A 317 11.66 -6.77 -0.53
N THR A 318 12.92 -7.02 -0.87
CA THR A 318 14.00 -6.03 -0.93
C THR A 318 14.16 -5.56 -2.38
N GLY A 319 14.59 -4.31 -2.56
CA GLY A 319 14.89 -3.72 -3.85
C GLY A 319 15.83 -2.53 -3.71
N ALA A 320 17.13 -2.85 -3.66
CA ALA A 320 18.20 -2.07 -4.28
C ALA A 320 19.30 -3.09 -4.67
N GLU A 321 19.45 -3.39 -5.96
CA GLU A 321 20.60 -4.13 -6.49
C GLU A 321 21.87 -3.30 -6.19
N THR A 322 22.98 -3.83 -5.72
CA THR A 322 23.69 -5.03 -6.18
C THR A 322 24.41 -5.75 -5.05
N ALA A 323 24.06 -7.02 -4.81
CA ALA A 323 24.97 -8.15 -4.54
C ALA A 323 24.11 -9.35 -4.12
N LYS A 324 24.40 -10.52 -4.70
CA LYS A 324 23.89 -11.86 -4.37
C LYS A 324 23.08 -11.99 -3.05
N GLY A 325 21.81 -12.40 -3.24
CA GLY A 325 20.95 -13.21 -2.36
C GLY A 325 21.15 -13.18 -0.85
N GLU A 326 20.10 -12.73 -0.14
CA GLU A 326 19.65 -13.29 1.15
C GLU A 326 18.30 -12.65 1.55
N THR A 327 17.34 -13.47 1.96
CA THR A 327 16.07 -13.03 2.58
C THR A 327 16.38 -12.32 3.90
N MET A 328 16.00 -11.05 4.04
CA MET A 328 16.28 -10.29 5.28
C MET A 328 15.55 -10.90 6.49
N SER A 329 16.32 -11.62 7.29
CA SER A 329 16.00 -12.12 8.62
C SER A 329 16.00 -10.97 9.64
N ILE A 330 15.42 -11.20 10.82
CA ILE A 330 15.58 -10.29 11.97
C ILE A 330 17.05 -9.98 12.27
N TYR A 331 17.94 -10.91 11.92
CA TYR A 331 19.38 -10.86 12.10
C TYR A 331 20.10 -9.91 11.12
N ASP A 332 19.41 -9.44 10.08
CA ASP A 332 20.00 -8.56 9.06
C ASP A 332 19.75 -7.07 9.38
N TYR A 333 19.03 -6.77 10.48
CA TYR A 333 18.86 -5.41 10.95
C TYR A 333 20.06 -4.97 11.80
N THR A 334 20.55 -3.78 11.49
CA THR A 334 21.53 -3.05 12.31
C THR A 334 20.79 -2.04 13.17
N VAL A 335 21.21 -1.91 14.43
CA VAL A 335 20.70 -0.94 15.40
C VAL A 335 21.85 -0.14 15.99
N LYS A 336 21.55 1.01 16.59
CA LYS A 336 22.55 1.85 17.25
C LYS A 336 22.71 1.44 18.71
N THR A 337 23.93 1.14 19.16
CA THR A 337 24.25 1.00 20.59
C THR A 337 24.07 2.34 21.29
N ALA A 338 23.99 2.35 22.62
CA ALA A 338 23.91 3.61 23.38
C ALA A 338 25.12 4.53 23.19
N ALA A 339 26.24 4.03 22.67
CA ALA A 339 27.41 4.83 22.29
C ALA A 339 27.31 5.41 20.86
N GLY A 340 26.26 5.08 20.10
CA GLY A 340 26.04 5.52 18.72
C GLY A 340 26.71 4.64 17.65
N GLU A 341 27.27 3.50 18.05
CA GLU A 341 27.90 2.54 17.14
C GLU A 341 26.85 1.65 16.47
N ASP A 342 27.12 1.18 15.25
CA ASP A 342 26.26 0.24 14.55
C ASP A 342 26.51 -1.19 15.06
N GLU A 343 25.47 -1.88 15.50
CA GLU A 343 25.51 -3.28 15.90
C GLU A 343 24.47 -4.09 15.10
N SER A 344 24.94 -5.14 14.42
CA SER A 344 24.07 -6.08 13.72
C SER A 344 23.39 -7.00 14.72
N LEU A 345 22.07 -7.19 14.60
CA LEU A 345 21.34 -8.19 15.39
C LEU A 345 21.74 -9.63 15.05
N GLY A 346 22.52 -9.86 13.99
CA GLY A 346 23.04 -11.17 13.62
C GLY A 346 23.93 -11.82 14.67
N ILE A 347 24.48 -11.04 15.62
CA ILE A 347 25.19 -11.57 16.79
C ILE A 347 24.29 -12.46 17.67
N TYR A 348 22.97 -12.34 17.56
CA TYR A 348 22.00 -13.13 18.31
C TYR A 348 21.38 -14.28 17.51
N LYS A 349 21.95 -14.65 16.36
CA LYS A 349 21.46 -15.78 15.56
C LYS A 349 21.44 -17.07 16.39
N GLY A 350 20.33 -17.80 16.35
CA GLY A 350 20.12 -19.01 17.15
C GLY A 350 19.68 -18.74 18.61
N LYS A 351 19.45 -17.48 18.99
CA LYS A 351 18.89 -17.11 20.30
C LYS A 351 17.43 -16.71 20.17
N VAL A 352 16.64 -17.02 21.19
CA VAL A 352 15.28 -16.50 21.33
C VAL A 352 15.37 -15.05 21.78
N LEU A 353 14.69 -14.13 21.09
CA LEU A 353 14.76 -12.70 21.42
C LEU A 353 13.45 -12.22 22.01
N LEU A 354 13.53 -11.38 23.04
CA LEU A 354 12.42 -10.57 23.52
C LEU A 354 12.73 -9.10 23.27
N ILE A 355 12.20 -8.56 22.19
CA ILE A 355 12.44 -7.17 21.76
C ILE A 355 11.36 -6.27 22.35
N VAL A 356 11.77 -5.21 23.06
CA VAL A 356 10.84 -4.36 23.83
C VAL A 356 11.13 -2.89 23.59
N ASN A 357 10.11 -2.09 23.24
CA ASN A 357 10.24 -0.63 23.30
C ASN A 357 10.05 -0.16 24.76
N VAL A 358 11.02 0.54 25.33
CA VAL A 358 11.06 0.84 26.78
C VAL A 358 11.06 2.34 27.05
N ALA A 359 10.75 2.72 28.30
CA ALA A 359 10.79 4.12 28.74
C ALA A 359 11.08 4.25 30.24
N SER A 360 11.89 5.23 30.65
CA SER A 360 12.21 5.54 32.05
C SER A 360 11.12 6.29 32.82
N LYS A 361 10.27 7.09 32.15
CA LYS A 361 9.20 7.87 32.79
C LYS A 361 7.80 7.38 32.42
N CYS A 362 7.59 6.08 32.47
CA CYS A 362 6.32 5.43 32.11
C CYS A 362 5.68 4.73 33.32
N GLY A 363 4.35 4.67 33.38
CA GLY A 363 3.65 3.88 34.39
C GLY A 363 3.97 2.39 34.36
N PHE A 364 4.54 1.90 33.25
CA PHE A 364 5.01 0.52 33.08
C PHE A 364 6.52 0.35 33.29
N THR A 365 7.26 1.40 33.67
CA THR A 365 8.70 1.32 33.96
C THR A 365 9.07 0.23 34.98
N PRO A 366 8.25 -0.10 36.01
CA PRO A 366 8.53 -1.24 36.89
C PRO A 366 8.69 -2.60 36.16
N GLN A 367 8.22 -2.74 34.92
CA GLN A 367 8.42 -3.96 34.14
C GLN A 367 9.88 -4.22 33.75
N TYR A 368 10.79 -3.26 33.86
CA TYR A 368 12.23 -3.53 33.73
C TYR A 368 12.68 -4.65 34.68
N GLN A 369 12.15 -4.69 35.91
CA GLN A 369 12.45 -5.75 36.87
C GLN A 369 11.99 -7.12 36.35
N GLY A 370 10.77 -7.22 35.83
CA GLY A 370 10.26 -8.49 35.29
C GLY A 370 11.00 -8.94 34.02
N LEU A 371 11.46 -8.01 33.19
CA LEU A 371 12.30 -8.31 32.03
C LEU A 371 13.67 -8.83 32.44
N GLU A 372 14.28 -8.20 33.45
CA GLU A 372 15.55 -8.63 34.02
C GLU A 372 15.45 -10.01 34.71
N GLU A 373 14.35 -10.27 35.42
CA GLU A 373 14.06 -11.59 36.00
C GLU A 373 13.99 -12.68 34.92
N LEU A 374 13.24 -12.45 33.84
CA LEU A 374 13.21 -13.38 32.70
C LEU A 374 14.60 -13.60 32.10
N TYR A 375 15.37 -12.52 31.93
CA TYR A 375 16.71 -12.59 31.35
C TYR A 375 17.66 -13.41 32.24
N LYS A 376 17.60 -13.24 33.57
CA LYS A 376 18.37 -14.06 34.52
C LYS A 376 17.97 -15.53 34.49
N ILE A 377 16.66 -15.83 34.41
CA ILE A 377 16.16 -17.22 34.44
C ILE A 377 16.47 -17.97 33.14
N TYR A 378 16.29 -17.31 31.99
CA TYR A 378 16.34 -17.96 30.68
C TYR A 378 17.57 -17.58 29.84
N GLY A 379 18.40 -16.63 30.29
CA GLY A 379 19.56 -16.13 29.55
C GLY A 379 20.57 -17.22 29.21
N GLU A 380 20.94 -18.05 30.20
CA GLU A 380 21.82 -19.20 29.99
C GLU A 380 21.23 -20.25 29.05
N ARG A 381 19.89 -20.31 28.96
CA ARG A 381 19.17 -21.22 28.06
C ARG A 381 19.02 -20.67 26.65
N GLY A 382 19.45 -19.43 26.40
CA GLY A 382 19.47 -18.81 25.08
C GLY A 382 18.42 -17.73 24.83
N LEU A 383 17.76 -17.20 25.87
CA LEU A 383 16.96 -15.97 25.76
C LEU A 383 17.88 -14.74 25.76
N VAL A 384 17.58 -13.77 24.89
CA VAL A 384 18.16 -12.42 24.98
C VAL A 384 17.05 -11.38 24.98
N VAL A 385 17.04 -10.50 25.98
CA VAL A 385 16.11 -9.36 26.02
C VAL A 385 16.81 -8.15 25.39
N LEU A 386 16.14 -7.45 24.46
CA LEU A 386 16.70 -6.27 23.81
C LEU A 386 15.79 -5.07 24.09
N GLY A 387 16.29 -4.11 24.86
CA GLY A 387 15.59 -2.88 25.23
C GLY A 387 15.84 -1.76 24.23
N PHE A 388 14.77 -1.16 23.70
CA PHE A 388 14.83 -0.05 22.76
C PHE A 388 14.10 1.17 23.31
N PRO A 389 14.82 2.16 23.88
CA PRO A 389 14.19 3.34 24.46
C PRO A 389 13.37 4.10 23.40
N CYS A 390 12.17 4.56 23.74
CA CYS A 390 11.29 5.25 22.78
C CYS A 390 10.54 6.43 23.40
N ASN A 391 10.73 7.61 22.81
CA ASN A 391 10.16 8.86 23.30
C ASN A 391 8.86 9.27 22.62
N GLN A 392 8.35 8.47 21.67
CA GLN A 392 7.16 8.80 20.88
C GLN A 392 5.85 8.81 21.69
N PHE A 393 5.86 8.29 22.92
CA PHE A 393 4.66 8.17 23.77
C PHE A 393 4.76 9.14 24.94
N LYS A 394 4.01 10.25 24.88
CA LYS A 394 3.98 11.33 25.89
C LYS A 394 5.35 11.83 26.35
N SER A 395 6.35 11.79 25.47
CA SER A 395 7.72 12.21 25.78
C SER A 395 8.29 11.55 27.06
N GLN A 396 7.97 10.28 27.27
CA GLN A 396 8.33 9.51 28.46
C GLN A 396 9.79 9.04 28.51
N GLU A 397 10.57 9.32 27.47
CA GLU A 397 12.00 9.01 27.40
C GLU A 397 12.83 10.21 26.91
N PRO A 398 12.84 11.32 27.67
CA PRO A 398 13.45 12.58 27.24
C PRO A 398 14.98 12.61 27.40
N GLY A 399 15.57 11.72 28.20
CA GLY A 399 17.02 11.70 28.50
C GLY A 399 17.88 11.32 27.30
N SER A 400 19.19 11.56 27.40
CA SER A 400 20.17 11.05 26.44
C SER A 400 20.33 9.52 26.58
N ASP A 401 20.91 8.86 25.58
CA ASP A 401 21.14 7.41 25.65
C ASP A 401 22.00 7.03 26.88
N ALA A 402 22.98 7.87 27.24
CA ALA A 402 23.78 7.70 28.45
C ALA A 402 22.94 7.78 29.73
N ASP A 403 22.04 8.77 29.84
CA ASP A 403 21.13 8.91 30.99
C ASP A 403 20.22 7.69 31.12
N ILE A 404 19.77 7.14 30.00
CA ILE A 404 18.87 5.98 29.95
C ILE A 404 19.61 4.72 30.41
N GLN A 405 20.84 4.49 29.94
CA GLN A 405 21.67 3.38 30.42
C GLN A 405 21.89 3.45 31.93
N GLU A 406 22.29 4.63 32.41
CA GLU A 406 22.53 4.86 33.82
C GLU A 406 21.25 4.63 34.64
N PHE A 407 20.11 5.13 34.16
CA PHE A 407 18.82 4.90 34.79
C PHE A 407 18.49 3.41 34.90
N CYS A 408 18.61 2.65 33.81
CA CYS A 408 18.27 1.22 33.78
C CYS A 408 19.16 0.41 34.75
N ARG A 409 20.46 0.72 34.77
CA ARG A 409 21.44 0.06 35.64
C ARG A 409 21.21 0.40 37.11
N LEU A 410 21.10 1.68 37.46
CA LEU A 410 21.03 2.12 38.85
C LEU A 410 19.70 1.77 39.52
N ASN A 411 18.59 1.84 38.79
CA ASN A 411 17.25 1.71 39.38
C ASN A 411 16.67 0.29 39.28
N TYR A 412 17.09 -0.49 38.28
CA TYR A 412 16.51 -1.81 38.02
C TYR A 412 17.54 -2.93 37.87
N GLY A 413 18.84 -2.62 37.94
CA GLY A 413 19.91 -3.61 37.80
C GLY A 413 19.89 -4.35 36.47
N VAL A 414 19.43 -3.67 35.41
CA VAL A 414 19.31 -4.25 34.06
C VAL A 414 20.68 -4.69 33.56
N SER A 415 20.79 -5.96 33.20
CA SER A 415 22.01 -6.57 32.63
C SER A 415 21.85 -6.96 31.17
N PHE A 416 20.62 -6.93 30.63
CA PHE A 416 20.39 -7.13 29.21
C PHE A 416 20.72 -5.86 28.37
N PRO A 417 21.05 -6.02 27.07
CA PRO A 417 21.34 -4.89 26.19
C PRO A 417 20.19 -3.88 26.09
N VAL A 418 20.50 -2.61 26.37
CA VAL A 418 19.61 -1.47 26.07
C VAL A 418 20.30 -0.63 25.00
N TYR A 419 19.63 -0.41 23.88
CA TYR A 419 20.16 0.30 22.71
C TYR A 419 19.91 1.80 22.77
N ALA A 420 20.39 2.51 21.76
CA ALA A 420 20.02 3.91 21.55
C ALA A 420 18.52 4.06 21.30
N LYS A 421 18.03 5.25 21.61
CA LYS A 421 16.64 5.65 21.41
C LYS A 421 16.22 5.49 19.95
N ILE A 422 15.00 4.99 19.75
CA ILE A 422 14.51 4.62 18.44
C ILE A 422 13.03 4.98 18.25
N ASP A 423 12.69 5.35 17.02
CA ASP A 423 11.31 5.54 16.60
C ASP A 423 10.69 4.20 16.21
N VAL A 424 9.49 3.94 16.74
CA VAL A 424 8.78 2.66 16.55
C VAL A 424 7.50 2.81 15.73
N ASN A 425 7.02 4.05 15.50
CA ASN A 425 5.85 4.41 14.70
C ASN A 425 6.14 5.54 13.71
N GLY A 426 5.25 5.70 12.72
CA GLY A 426 5.36 6.71 11.67
C GLY A 426 6.39 6.38 10.59
N ASP A 427 6.60 7.34 9.70
CA ASP A 427 7.53 7.20 8.56
C ASP A 427 8.99 7.10 9.02
N SER A 428 9.32 7.77 10.13
CA SER A 428 10.63 7.70 10.79
C SER A 428 10.88 6.41 11.58
N ALA A 429 9.88 5.51 11.70
CA ALA A 429 10.08 4.26 12.42
C ALA A 429 11.23 3.45 11.84
N HIS A 430 12.08 2.95 12.72
CA HIS A 430 13.23 2.15 12.34
C HIS A 430 12.79 0.87 11.60
N PRO A 431 13.54 0.41 10.56
CA PRO A 431 13.21 -0.78 9.79
C PRO A 431 12.91 -2.02 10.66
N LEU A 432 13.66 -2.24 11.74
CA LEU A 432 13.39 -3.28 12.73
C LEU A 432 11.94 -3.25 13.26
N PHE A 433 11.47 -2.09 13.72
CA PHE A 433 10.12 -1.99 14.29
C PHE A 433 9.04 -1.99 13.21
N LYS A 434 9.35 -1.53 11.99
CA LYS A 434 8.46 -1.74 10.83
C LYS A 434 8.27 -3.23 10.56
N TYR A 435 9.37 -4.00 10.51
CA TYR A 435 9.36 -5.45 10.34
C TYR A 435 8.58 -6.16 11.45
N LEU A 436 8.88 -5.89 12.72
CA LEU A 436 8.20 -6.53 13.85
C LEU A 436 6.68 -6.32 13.82
N LYS A 437 6.22 -5.09 13.52
CA LYS A 437 4.79 -4.76 13.39
C LYS A 437 4.14 -5.35 12.15
N GLU A 438 4.91 -5.58 11.08
CA GLU A 438 4.43 -6.24 9.85
C GLU A 438 4.23 -7.74 10.10
N GLN A 439 5.17 -8.38 10.81
CA GLN A 439 5.08 -9.80 11.17
C GLN A 439 3.97 -10.06 12.20
N LYS A 440 3.86 -9.21 13.23
CA LYS A 440 2.83 -9.32 14.28
C LYS A 440 2.19 -7.96 14.59
N GLY A 441 0.99 -7.75 14.04
CA GLY A 441 0.13 -6.61 14.37
C GLY A 441 -0.50 -6.74 15.77
N GLY A 442 -0.98 -5.64 16.33
CA GLY A 442 -1.83 -5.67 17.52
C GLY A 442 -3.31 -5.80 17.15
N VAL A 443 -4.17 -6.14 18.12
CA VAL A 443 -5.63 -6.29 17.94
C VAL A 443 -6.29 -5.01 17.36
N LEU A 444 -5.75 -3.84 17.67
CA LEU A 444 -6.22 -2.52 17.20
C LEU A 444 -5.31 -1.93 16.11
N GLY A 445 -4.75 -2.79 15.27
CA GLY A 445 -3.90 -2.44 14.13
C GLY A 445 -2.39 -2.57 14.40
N ARG A 446 -1.59 -2.22 13.39
CA ARG A 446 -0.13 -2.46 13.40
C ARG A 446 0.64 -1.50 14.31
N ALA A 447 0.16 -0.27 14.52
CA ALA A 447 0.85 0.73 15.33
C ALA A 447 1.10 0.25 16.78
N ILE A 448 2.27 0.57 17.33
CA ILE A 448 2.57 0.38 18.75
C ILE A 448 1.81 1.43 19.53
N LYS A 449 0.99 1.03 20.50
CA LYS A 449 0.07 1.95 21.19
C LYS A 449 0.73 2.64 22.39
N TRP A 450 1.74 2.02 22.98
CA TRP A 450 2.43 2.56 24.16
C TRP A 450 3.82 1.95 24.34
N ASN A 451 4.61 2.55 25.24
CA ASN A 451 5.84 1.94 25.76
C ASN A 451 5.56 0.61 26.46
N PHE A 452 6.56 -0.27 26.45
CA PHE A 452 6.53 -1.64 26.93
C PHE A 452 5.72 -2.62 26.05
N THR A 453 5.59 -2.38 24.75
CA THR A 453 5.14 -3.45 23.83
C THR A 453 6.29 -4.42 23.60
N LYS A 454 6.04 -5.74 23.65
CA LYS A 454 7.07 -6.77 23.48
C LYS A 454 6.81 -7.60 22.23
N PHE A 455 7.88 -8.06 21.58
CA PHE A 455 7.85 -9.04 20.50
C PHE A 455 8.73 -10.22 20.89
N LEU A 456 8.16 -11.42 20.86
CA LEU A 456 8.92 -12.65 21.04
C LEU A 456 9.34 -13.18 19.67
N VAL A 457 10.62 -13.48 19.51
CA VAL A 457 11.23 -13.96 18.27
C VAL A 457 11.92 -15.30 18.55
N GLY A 458 11.66 -16.30 17.71
CA GLY A 458 12.30 -17.61 17.81
C GLY A 458 13.78 -17.57 17.44
N ALA A 459 14.50 -18.65 17.78
CA ALA A 459 15.92 -18.81 17.45
C ALA A 459 16.20 -18.90 15.93
N ASP A 460 15.18 -19.22 15.15
CA ASP A 460 15.17 -19.21 13.68
C ASP A 460 14.97 -17.79 13.10
N GLY A 461 14.69 -16.80 13.95
CA GLY A 461 14.40 -15.43 13.58
C GLY A 461 12.93 -15.15 13.27
N THR A 462 12.02 -16.12 13.44
CA THR A 462 10.58 -15.94 13.21
C THR A 462 9.96 -15.14 14.35
N VAL A 463 9.21 -14.08 14.06
CA VAL A 463 8.45 -13.34 15.09
C VAL A 463 7.25 -14.18 15.53
N ILE A 464 7.32 -14.73 16.74
CA ILE A 464 6.35 -15.68 17.30
C ILE A 464 5.06 -14.95 17.70
N ASP A 465 5.19 -13.90 18.51
CA ASP A 465 4.03 -13.17 19.04
C ASP A 465 4.37 -11.72 19.45
N ARG A 466 3.32 -10.93 19.71
CA ARG A 466 3.37 -9.56 20.19
C ARG A 466 2.48 -9.37 21.42
N TYR A 467 3.05 -8.80 22.47
CA TYR A 467 2.38 -8.59 23.74
C TYR A 467 2.13 -7.10 23.99
N ALA A 468 0.94 -6.80 24.52
CA ALA A 468 0.55 -5.44 24.84
C ALA A 468 1.37 -4.87 26.01
N PRO A 469 1.47 -3.54 26.13
CA PRO A 469 2.07 -2.86 27.29
C PRO A 469 1.59 -3.36 28.65
N THR A 470 0.33 -3.77 28.74
CA THR A 470 -0.30 -4.27 29.96
C THR A 470 0.03 -5.71 30.29
N THR A 471 0.59 -6.49 29.35
CA THR A 471 1.03 -7.86 29.61
C THR A 471 2.29 -7.82 30.46
N LYS A 472 2.25 -8.45 31.65
CA LYS A 472 3.42 -8.47 32.53
C LYS A 472 4.48 -9.41 31.95
N PRO A 473 5.79 -9.13 32.12
CA PRO A 473 6.83 -10.02 31.64
C PRO A 473 6.66 -11.47 32.10
N GLN A 474 6.28 -11.68 33.36
CA GLN A 474 6.07 -13.03 33.92
C GLN A 474 4.99 -13.83 33.19
N ASP A 475 3.98 -13.18 32.61
CA ASP A 475 2.91 -13.85 31.85
C ASP A 475 3.41 -14.42 30.51
N ILE A 476 4.57 -13.95 30.03
CA ILE A 476 5.20 -14.35 28.76
C ILE A 476 6.14 -15.57 28.97
N ALA A 477 6.44 -15.95 30.22
CA ALA A 477 7.42 -16.99 30.54
C ALA A 477 7.11 -18.34 29.86
N LYS A 478 5.84 -18.74 29.78
CA LYS A 478 5.42 -19.99 29.13
C LYS A 478 5.72 -20.00 27.63
N ASP A 479 5.53 -18.87 26.96
CA ASP A 479 5.80 -18.74 25.53
C ASP A 479 7.30 -18.71 25.25
N ILE A 480 8.08 -18.09 26.14
CA ILE A 480 9.55 -18.15 26.12
C ILE A 480 10.04 -19.60 26.29
N GLU A 481 9.50 -20.35 27.26
CA GLU A 481 9.87 -21.76 27.45
C GLU A 481 9.58 -22.60 26.22
N LYS A 482 8.42 -22.39 25.60
CA LYS A 482 8.06 -23.06 24.34
C LYS A 482 9.01 -22.70 23.21
N ALA A 483 9.38 -21.43 23.08
CA ALA A 483 10.33 -20.96 22.08
C ALA A 483 11.73 -21.56 22.28
N LEU A 484 12.21 -21.63 23.54
CA LEU A 484 13.50 -22.22 23.89
C LEU A 484 13.53 -23.74 23.69
N ALA A 485 12.42 -24.44 23.98
CA ALA A 485 12.32 -25.88 23.77
C ALA A 485 12.37 -26.26 22.28
N ALA A 486 11.93 -25.38 21.39
CA ALA A 486 12.01 -25.58 19.94
C ALA A 486 13.44 -25.54 19.38
N VAL A 487 14.42 -25.07 20.17
CA VAL A 487 15.84 -25.01 19.79
C VAL A 487 16.57 -26.35 20.01
N VAL A 488 16.01 -27.23 20.85
CA VAL A 488 16.63 -28.51 21.28
C VAL A 488 16.15 -29.70 20.45
N LYS A 489 15.27 -29.48 19.47
CA LYS A 489 14.87 -30.47 18.45
C LYS A 489 15.60 -30.20 17.15
#